data_AF-H3ASN6-F1
#
_entry.id   AF-H3ASN6-F1
#
_cell.length_a   1.000
_cell.length_b   1.000
_cell.length_c   1.000
_cell.angle_alpha   90.00
_cell.angle_beta   90.00
_cell.angle_gamma   90.00
#
_symmetry.space_group_name_H-M   'P 1'
#
loop_
_entity.id
_entity.type
_entity.pdbx_description
1 polymer ?
#
loop_
_entity_poly.entity_id
_entity_poly.type
_entity_poly.pdbx_seq_one_letter_code
_entity_poly.pdbx_strand_id
1 'polypeptide(L)'
;KNPKRPPRAYLIHAGAEPLTFTNIFPQWEPVLEIAIFSFKTDAVQNKVMLVQDVLARLCKTQYTLEEIQSRPLPEGVDPLKLEIYLSDEDFQLQRALEMKRDEFNSLPNWK
;
A
#
# COMPACT_ATOMS: atom_id res chain seq x y z
N LYS A 1 17.32 0.64 25.10
CA LYS A 1 16.61 1.06 23.87
C LYS A 1 16.58 2.58 23.85
N ASN A 2 17.05 3.22 22.77
CA ASN A 2 17.06 4.69 22.66
C ASN A 2 15.70 5.17 22.11
N PRO A 3 14.88 5.92 22.87
CA PRO A 3 13.58 6.39 22.40
C PRO A 3 13.68 7.38 21.23
N LYS A 4 14.85 7.99 21.00
CA LYS A 4 15.08 8.92 19.88
C LYS A 4 15.35 8.22 18.54
N ARG A 5 15.58 6.90 18.55
CA ARG A 5 15.82 6.06 17.36
C ARG A 5 15.17 4.70 17.58
N PRO A 6 13.85 4.57 17.33
CA PRO A 6 13.20 3.26 17.41
C PRO A 6 13.89 2.27 16.45
N PRO A 7 13.99 0.99 16.84
CA PRO A 7 14.56 -0.03 15.97
C PRO A 7 13.73 -0.17 14.69
N ARG A 8 14.40 -0.35 13.56
CA ARG A 8 13.73 -0.57 12.27
C ARG A 8 13.07 -1.95 12.30
N ALA A 9 11.79 -2.00 11.91
CA ALA A 9 11.05 -3.22 11.73
C ALA A 9 10.85 -3.47 10.24
N TYR A 10 10.91 -4.73 9.82
CA TYR A 10 10.82 -5.14 8.42
C TYR A 10 9.72 -6.19 8.25
N LEU A 11 8.94 -6.07 7.19
CA LEU A 11 7.96 -7.06 6.75
C LEU A 11 8.66 -8.10 5.87
N ILE A 12 8.41 -9.36 6.16
CA ILE A 12 8.96 -10.50 5.44
C ILE A 12 7.80 -11.46 5.16
N HIS A 13 7.71 -11.95 3.93
CA HIS A 13 6.66 -12.88 3.52
C HIS A 13 7.12 -14.32 3.72
N ALA A 14 6.18 -15.16 4.14
CA ALA A 14 6.42 -16.58 4.33
C ALA A 14 6.82 -17.26 3.01
N GLY A 15 7.87 -18.07 3.03
CA GLY A 15 8.42 -18.72 1.84
C GLY A 15 9.23 -17.82 0.91
N ALA A 16 9.44 -16.55 1.28
CA ALA A 16 10.28 -15.57 0.59
C ALA A 16 11.23 -14.86 1.57
N GLU A 17 11.64 -15.55 2.63
CA GLU A 17 12.51 -15.01 3.66
C GLU A 17 13.96 -14.85 3.16
N PRO A 18 14.58 -13.67 3.35
CA PRO A 18 15.98 -13.46 2.96
C PRO A 18 16.93 -14.21 3.88
N LEU A 19 18.17 -14.46 3.41
CA LEU A 19 19.22 -15.06 4.24
C LEU A 19 19.55 -14.23 5.49
N THR A 20 19.37 -12.91 5.44
CA THR A 20 19.51 -12.04 6.61
C THR A 20 18.48 -12.31 7.70
N PHE A 21 17.38 -12.99 7.36
CA PHE A 21 16.38 -13.45 8.31
C PHE A 21 16.59 -14.91 8.68
N THR A 22 16.78 -15.82 7.72
CA THR A 22 16.91 -17.25 8.03
C THR A 22 18.19 -17.56 8.82
N ASN A 23 19.30 -16.85 8.56
CA ASN A 23 20.57 -17.05 9.26
C ASN A 23 20.58 -16.61 10.74
N ILE A 24 19.53 -15.91 11.22
CA ILE A 24 19.43 -15.55 12.65
C ILE A 24 18.92 -16.71 13.50
N PHE A 25 18.39 -17.76 12.87
CA PHE A 25 17.84 -18.93 13.55
C PHE A 25 18.85 -20.09 13.46
N PRO A 26 19.15 -20.77 14.59
CA PRO A 26 20.03 -21.95 14.59
C PRO A 26 19.52 -23.10 13.72
N GLN A 27 18.19 -23.20 13.57
CA GLN A 27 17.51 -24.14 12.70
C GLN A 27 16.43 -23.38 11.94
N TRP A 28 16.41 -23.54 10.61
CA TRP A 28 15.39 -22.96 9.74
C TRP A 28 15.03 -23.96 8.65
N GLU A 29 13.80 -24.46 8.67
CA GLU A 29 13.26 -25.35 7.65
C GLU A 29 12.12 -24.64 6.92
N PRO A 30 12.25 -24.37 5.61
CA PRO A 30 11.19 -23.72 4.85
C PRO A 30 10.00 -24.66 4.66
N VAL A 31 8.78 -24.15 4.86
CA VAL A 31 7.56 -24.88 4.52
C VAL A 31 7.42 -24.89 2.99
N LEU A 32 7.78 -26.03 2.38
CA LEU A 32 7.90 -26.16 0.92
C LEU A 32 6.62 -25.74 0.17
N GLU A 33 5.43 -26.05 0.70
CA GLU A 33 4.15 -25.66 0.10
C GLU A 33 4.00 -24.13 -0.03
N ILE A 34 4.40 -23.40 1.02
CA ILE A 34 4.34 -21.93 1.06
C ILE A 34 5.40 -21.34 0.13
N ALA A 35 6.61 -21.89 0.12
CA ALA A 35 7.69 -21.46 -0.79
C ALA A 35 7.32 -21.66 -2.27
N ILE A 36 6.68 -22.79 -2.61
CA ILE A 36 6.22 -23.07 -3.97
C ILE A 36 5.13 -22.08 -4.41
N PHE A 37 4.19 -21.74 -3.52
CA PHE A 37 3.15 -20.75 -3.82
C PHE A 37 3.75 -19.34 -4.03
N SER A 38 4.65 -18.92 -3.14
CA SER A 38 5.34 -17.62 -3.25
C SER A 38 6.21 -17.53 -4.51
N PHE A 39 6.85 -18.62 -4.94
CA PHE A 39 7.62 -18.65 -6.18
C PHE A 39 6.73 -18.48 -7.42
N LYS A 40 5.55 -19.10 -7.43
CA LYS A 40 4.61 -19.06 -8.56
C LYS A 40 3.91 -17.72 -8.74
N THR A 41 3.81 -16.91 -7.67
CA THR A 41 3.05 -15.65 -7.71
C THR A 41 3.87 -14.45 -8.18
N ASP A 42 5.19 -14.60 -8.42
CA ASP A 42 6.19 -13.61 -8.92
C ASP A 42 6.25 -12.24 -8.18
N ALA A 43 5.24 -11.90 -7.39
CA ALA A 43 5.01 -10.57 -6.85
C ALA A 43 5.87 -10.24 -5.63
N VAL A 44 6.60 -11.21 -5.06
CA VAL A 44 7.17 -11.08 -3.71
C VAL A 44 8.54 -11.74 -3.52
N GLN A 45 9.28 -12.04 -4.60
CA GLN A 45 10.62 -12.61 -4.42
C GLN A 45 11.55 -11.63 -3.68
N ASN A 46 12.01 -12.03 -2.48
CA ASN A 46 13.04 -11.36 -1.67
C ASN A 46 12.82 -9.86 -1.37
N LYS A 47 11.58 -9.37 -1.38
CA LYS A 47 11.30 -7.96 -1.08
C LYS A 47 11.18 -7.72 0.42
N VAL A 48 12.30 -7.41 1.07
CA VAL A 48 12.29 -6.91 2.45
C VAL A 48 11.78 -5.47 2.45
N MET A 49 10.61 -5.23 3.04
CA MET A 49 10.00 -3.90 3.10
C MET A 49 10.07 -3.33 4.51
N LEU A 50 10.33 -2.04 4.66
CA LEU A 50 10.28 -1.38 5.96
C LEU A 50 8.83 -1.33 6.43
N VAL A 51 8.57 -1.73 7.67
CA VAL A 51 7.22 -1.69 8.25
C VAL A 51 6.66 -0.28 8.22
N GLN A 52 7.49 0.74 8.45
CA GLN A 52 7.07 2.13 8.35
C GLN A 52 6.55 2.49 6.96
N ASP A 53 7.19 2.01 5.88
CA ASP A 53 6.76 2.33 4.52
C ASP A 53 5.48 1.57 4.16
N VAL A 54 5.36 0.31 4.58
CA VAL A 54 4.14 -0.48 4.39
C VAL A 54 2.99 0.13 5.19
N LEU A 55 3.22 0.52 6.43
CA LEU A 55 2.22 1.21 7.26
C LEU A 55 1.85 2.56 6.66
N ALA A 56 2.81 3.35 6.20
CA ALA A 56 2.53 4.61 5.52
C ALA A 56 1.65 4.39 4.29
N ARG A 57 1.88 3.31 3.53
CA ARG A 57 1.04 2.93 2.39
C ARG A 57 -0.36 2.45 2.80
N LEU A 58 -0.47 1.59 3.82
CA LEU A 58 -1.74 1.03 4.29
C LEU A 58 -2.60 2.06 5.05
N CYS A 59 -1.96 3.03 5.71
CA CYS A 59 -2.62 4.13 6.40
C CYS A 59 -2.83 5.35 5.50
N LYS A 60 -2.42 5.29 4.22
CA LYS A 60 -2.64 6.36 3.26
C LYS A 60 -4.12 6.38 2.90
N THR A 61 -4.86 7.32 3.48
CA THR A 61 -6.28 7.55 3.16
C THR A 61 -6.46 8.63 2.08
N GLN A 62 -5.40 9.36 1.75
CA GLN A 62 -5.38 10.44 0.78
C GLN A 62 -4.32 10.15 -0.29
N TYR A 63 -4.72 10.15 -1.55
CA TYR A 63 -3.86 9.93 -2.72
C TYR A 63 -3.97 11.14 -3.64
N THR A 64 -2.92 11.42 -4.40
CA THR A 64 -2.98 12.49 -5.40
C THR A 64 -3.84 12.04 -6.59
N LEU A 65 -4.39 12.98 -7.36
CA LEU A 65 -5.19 12.65 -8.54
C LEU A 65 -4.40 11.80 -9.55
N GLU A 66 -3.11 12.11 -9.73
CA GLU A 66 -2.21 11.39 -10.63
C GLU A 66 -2.06 9.92 -10.21
N GLU A 67 -1.91 9.67 -8.91
CA GLU A 67 -1.83 8.31 -8.36
C GLU A 67 -3.14 7.55 -8.56
N ILE A 68 -4.28 8.21 -8.32
CA ILE A 68 -5.61 7.60 -8.46
C ILE A 68 -5.99 7.35 -9.93
N GLN A 69 -5.61 8.24 -10.85
CA GLN A 69 -5.87 8.09 -12.28
C GLN A 69 -4.93 7.08 -12.94
N SER A 70 -3.78 6.77 -12.32
CA SER A 70 -2.82 5.81 -12.87
C SER A 70 -3.40 4.38 -12.90
N ARG A 71 -3.05 3.62 -13.95
CA ARG A 71 -3.39 2.19 -14.08
C ARG A 71 -2.10 1.37 -13.99
N PRO A 72 -2.02 0.33 -13.13
CA PRO A 72 -3.07 -0.18 -12.22
C PRO A 72 -3.34 0.74 -11.02
N LEU A 73 -4.57 0.73 -10.49
CA LEU A 73 -4.94 1.55 -9.33
C LEU A 73 -4.09 1.17 -8.11
N PRO A 74 -3.77 2.15 -7.24
CA PRO A 74 -3.14 1.86 -5.96
C PRO A 74 -3.98 0.88 -5.13
N GLU A 75 -3.28 0.00 -4.41
CA GLU A 75 -3.87 -1.04 -3.57
C GLU A 75 -4.78 -0.41 -2.50
N GLY A 76 -6.07 -0.76 -2.52
CA GLY A 76 -7.08 -0.23 -1.58
C GLY A 76 -7.89 0.98 -2.08
N VAL A 77 -7.65 1.46 -3.31
CA VAL A 77 -8.46 2.52 -3.94
C VAL A 77 -9.67 1.89 -4.64
N ASP A 78 -10.87 2.27 -4.22
CA ASP A 78 -12.12 1.87 -4.88
C ASP A 78 -12.34 2.69 -6.15
N PRO A 79 -12.28 2.08 -7.36
CA PRO A 79 -12.46 2.80 -8.63
C PRO A 79 -13.83 3.48 -8.79
N LEU A 80 -14.83 3.10 -7.98
CA LEU A 80 -16.16 3.70 -8.01
C LEU A 80 -16.28 4.94 -7.11
N LYS A 81 -15.31 5.17 -6.21
CA LYS A 81 -15.38 6.22 -5.18
C LYS A 81 -14.04 6.93 -5.04
N LEU A 82 -13.52 7.43 -6.14
CA LEU A 82 -12.20 8.09 -6.18
C LEU A 82 -12.18 9.38 -5.34
N GLU A 83 -13.33 10.04 -5.18
CA GLU A 83 -13.52 11.28 -4.44
C GLU A 83 -13.20 11.17 -2.95
N ILE A 84 -13.36 9.99 -2.33
CA ILE A 84 -13.10 9.82 -0.89
C ILE A 84 -11.61 9.82 -0.58
N TYR A 85 -10.80 9.52 -1.59
CA TYR A 85 -9.35 9.41 -1.50
C TYR A 85 -8.64 10.72 -1.89
N LEU A 86 -9.35 11.74 -2.37
CA LEU A 86 -8.78 13.05 -2.70
C LEU A 86 -8.91 14.02 -1.52
N SER A 87 -7.89 14.87 -1.34
CA SER A 87 -7.98 16.05 -0.47
C SER A 87 -8.94 17.08 -1.07
N ASP A 88 -9.53 17.95 -0.24
CA ASP A 88 -10.44 19.00 -0.71
C ASP A 88 -9.74 19.98 -1.66
N GLU A 89 -8.45 20.23 -1.42
CA GLU A 89 -7.62 21.04 -2.31
C GLU A 89 -7.41 20.34 -3.65
N ASP A 90 -7.07 19.04 -3.69
CA ASP A 90 -6.88 18.31 -4.94
C ASP A 90 -8.19 18.13 -5.72
N PHE A 91 -9.30 17.93 -5.00
CA PHE A 91 -10.65 17.87 -5.57
C PHE A 91 -11.00 19.18 -6.31
N GLN A 92 -10.62 20.32 -5.75
CA GLN A 92 -10.89 21.65 -6.31
C GLN A 92 -9.83 22.12 -7.33
N LEU A 93 -8.55 21.87 -7.06
CA LEU A 93 -7.41 22.39 -7.84
C LEU A 93 -7.15 21.59 -9.11
N GLN A 94 -7.31 20.26 -9.09
CA GLN A 94 -6.80 19.41 -10.16
C GLN A 94 -7.83 19.00 -11.22
N ARG A 95 -8.89 19.81 -11.45
CA ARG A 95 -9.68 19.74 -12.69
C ARG A 95 -10.44 18.42 -12.96
N ALA A 96 -10.56 17.53 -11.98
CA ALA A 96 -11.31 16.27 -12.16
C ALA A 96 -12.83 16.51 -12.28
N LEU A 97 -13.34 17.59 -11.68
CA LEU A 97 -14.78 17.82 -11.58
C LEU A 97 -15.25 19.27 -11.66
N GLU A 98 -14.35 20.27 -11.69
CA GLU A 98 -14.68 21.72 -11.75
C GLU A 98 -15.80 22.17 -10.78
N MET A 99 -16.06 21.41 -9.71
CA MET A 99 -17.09 21.66 -8.71
C MET A 99 -16.54 21.41 -7.32
N LYS A 100 -17.16 22.01 -6.30
CA LYS A 100 -16.74 21.81 -4.90
C LYS A 100 -17.21 20.44 -4.40
N ARG A 101 -16.51 19.86 -3.43
CA ARG A 101 -16.87 18.57 -2.82
C ARG A 101 -18.31 18.55 -2.28
N ASP A 102 -18.76 19.67 -1.73
CA ASP A 102 -20.14 19.85 -1.27
C ASP A 102 -21.16 19.81 -2.43
N GLU A 103 -20.79 20.37 -3.57
CA GLU A 103 -21.63 20.37 -4.77
C GLU A 103 -21.72 18.97 -5.37
N PHE A 104 -20.61 18.23 -5.42
CA PHE A 104 -20.59 16.83 -5.83
C PHE A 104 -21.41 15.93 -4.91
N ASN A 105 -21.29 16.09 -3.59
CA ASN A 105 -22.10 15.34 -2.62
C ASN A 105 -23.60 15.67 -2.71
N SER A 106 -23.96 16.82 -3.27
CA SER A 106 -25.35 17.21 -3.53
C SER A 106 -25.89 16.64 -4.84
N LEU A 107 -25.03 16.13 -5.72
CA LEU A 107 -25.45 15.51 -6.97
C LEU A 107 -26.06 14.13 -6.70
N PRO A 108 -27.06 13.74 -7.50
CA PRO A 108 -27.58 12.39 -7.47
C PRO A 108 -26.50 11.37 -7.87
N ASN A 109 -26.51 10.18 -7.26
CA ASN A 109 -25.55 9.07 -7.51
C ASN A 109 -25.44 8.57 -8.98
N TRP A 110 -26.19 9.13 -9.92
CA TRP A 110 -26.17 8.75 -11.34
C TRP A 110 -25.37 9.71 -12.23
N LYS A 111 -24.86 10.82 -11.68
CA LYS A 111 -23.97 11.77 -12.37
C LYS A 111 -22.51 11.55 -11.98
#